data_AF-A0AA37H8Y7-F1
#
_entry.id   AF-A0AA37H8Y7-F1
#
_cell.length_a   1.000
_cell.length_b   1.000
_cell.length_c   1.000
_cell.angle_alpha   90.00
_cell.angle_beta   90.00
_cell.angle_gamma   90.00
#
_symmetry.space_group_name_H-M   'P 1'
#
loop_
_entity.id
_entity.type
_entity.pdbx_description
1 polymer ?
#
loop_
_entity_poly.entity_id
_entity_poly.type
_entity_poly.pdbx_seq_one_letter_code
_entity_poly.pdbx_strand_id
1 'polypeptide(L)'
;MRTALRRGSRSVDASIDLHGMRQAEAHAALIGFLHRSRAAGHAVVLVVTGKGGGGGDPYAERGVLRRSVPHWLQLPELRPLVVGFEEAAHHHGGGGALYIRLRRR
;
A
#
# COMPACT_ATOMS: atom_id res chain seq x y z
N MET A 1 -13.25 11.79 28.81
CA MET A 1 -14.43 11.24 28.11
C MET A 1 -14.39 11.63 26.63
N ARG A 2 -14.06 10.70 25.72
CA ARG A 2 -14.44 10.76 24.29
C ARG A 2 -14.73 9.32 23.84
N THR A 3 -15.95 8.92 24.18
CA THR A 3 -16.90 8.08 23.44
C THR A 3 -16.34 7.03 22.47
N ALA A 4 -16.59 5.76 22.78
CA ALA A 4 -16.70 4.66 21.81
C ALA A 4 -17.68 5.07 20.68
N LEU A 5 -17.52 4.68 19.41
CA LEU A 5 -17.73 3.34 18.87
C LEU A 5 -17.26 3.29 17.40
N ARG A 6 -16.50 2.27 16.99
CA ARG A 6 -16.89 1.35 15.89
C ARG A 6 -15.91 0.18 15.78
N ARG A 7 -16.46 -1.03 15.96
CA ARG A 7 -15.86 -2.30 15.54
C ARG A 7 -15.41 -2.22 14.08
N GLY A 8 -14.15 -2.56 13.81
CA GLY A 8 -13.72 -3.04 12.49
C GLY A 8 -12.89 -2.13 11.59
N SER A 9 -12.66 -0.85 11.94
CA SER A 9 -11.71 -0.02 11.16
C SER A 9 -10.30 -0.27 11.70
N ARG A 10 -9.44 -0.98 10.94
CA ARG A 10 -8.00 -0.94 11.22
C ARG A 10 -7.56 0.51 11.02
N SER A 11 -7.16 1.19 12.08
CA SER A 11 -6.55 2.51 11.96
C SER A 11 -5.30 2.39 11.09
N VAL A 12 -5.26 3.16 10.00
CA VAL A 12 -4.08 3.26 9.15
C VAL A 12 -3.13 4.25 9.83
N ASP A 13 -1.90 3.81 10.08
CA ASP A 13 -0.89 4.62 10.78
C ASP A 13 -0.19 5.59 9.82
N ALA A 14 -0.01 5.19 8.55
CA ALA A 14 0.55 6.02 7.49
C ALA A 14 0.09 5.54 6.11
N SER A 15 0.21 6.41 5.11
CA SER A 15 -0.10 6.06 3.72
C SER A 15 0.93 6.60 2.73
N ILE A 16 0.98 5.98 1.56
CA ILE A 16 1.67 6.47 0.37
C ILE A 16 0.79 6.29 -0.86
N ASP A 17 0.79 7.27 -1.74
CA ASP A 17 0.17 7.17 -3.07
C ASP A 17 1.26 6.95 -4.13
N LEU A 18 1.17 5.82 -4.81
CA LEU A 18 2.04 5.42 -5.91
C LEU A 18 1.35 5.61 -7.26
N HIS A 19 0.07 5.96 -7.31
CA HIS A 19 -0.64 6.09 -8.58
C HIS A 19 0.04 7.14 -9.46
N GLY A 20 0.16 6.81 -10.75
CA GLY A 20 0.80 7.66 -11.74
C GLY A 20 2.33 7.60 -11.76
N MET A 21 2.97 6.98 -10.75
CA MET A 21 4.41 6.76 -10.77
C MET A 21 4.81 5.73 -11.83
N ARG A 22 5.99 5.92 -12.41
CA ARG A 22 6.63 4.87 -13.21
C ARG A 22 7.01 3.70 -12.30
N GLN A 23 7.08 2.50 -12.86
CA GLN A 23 7.30 1.28 -12.08
C GLN A 23 8.57 1.34 -11.20
N ALA A 24 9.69 1.79 -11.75
CA ALA A 24 10.95 1.90 -11.00
C ALA A 24 10.86 2.92 -9.84
N GLU A 25 10.20 4.06 -10.08
CA GLU A 25 10.00 5.11 -9.08
C GLU A 25 9.08 4.62 -7.96
N ALA A 26 7.97 3.99 -8.31
CA ALA A 26 7.02 3.40 -7.37
C ALA A 26 7.69 2.34 -6.49
N HIS A 27 8.56 1.50 -7.07
CA HIS A 27 9.28 0.48 -6.33
C HIS A 27 10.21 1.09 -5.28
N ALA A 28 11.04 2.06 -5.67
CA ALA A 28 11.93 2.77 -4.75
C ALA A 28 11.16 3.52 -3.64
N ALA A 29 10.06 4.17 -4.01
CA ALA A 29 9.20 4.88 -3.06
C ALA A 29 8.56 3.91 -2.04
N LEU A 30 8.08 2.75 -2.50
CA LEU A 30 7.51 1.71 -1.64
C LEU A 30 8.55 1.18 -0.64
N ILE A 31 9.76 0.86 -1.09
CA ILE A 31 10.85 0.38 -0.24
C ILE A 31 11.12 1.39 0.88
N GLY A 32 11.40 2.64 0.51
CA GLY A 32 11.68 3.69 1.48
C GLY A 32 10.53 3.91 2.47
N PHE A 33 9.29 3.87 1.99
CA PHE A 33 8.11 4.04 2.82
C PHE A 33 7.95 2.91 3.87
N LEU A 34 8.12 1.65 3.48
CA LEU A 34 7.96 0.52 4.41
C LEU A 34 9.07 0.48 5.46
N HIS A 35 10.30 0.79 5.08
CA HIS A 35 11.40 0.92 6.05
C HIS A 35 11.15 2.03 7.07
N ARG A 36 10.78 3.23 6.62
CA ARG A 36 10.47 4.36 7.53
C ARG A 36 9.28 4.06 8.43
N SER A 37 8.22 3.48 7.88
CA SER A 37 7.02 3.12 8.63
C SER A 37 7.32 2.07 9.70
N ARG A 38 8.13 1.05 9.38
CA ARG A 38 8.56 0.06 10.36
C ARG A 38 9.43 0.69 11.45
N ALA A 39 10.35 1.58 11.09
CA ALA A 39 11.20 2.29 12.05
C ALA A 39 10.37 3.19 12.99
N ALA A 40 9.27 3.77 12.49
CA ALA A 40 8.31 4.54 13.28
C ALA A 40 7.37 3.68 14.15
N GLY A 41 7.47 2.34 14.10
CA GLY A 41 6.63 1.45 14.89
C GLY A 41 5.20 1.28 14.36
N HIS A 42 4.92 1.70 13.12
CA HIS A 42 3.60 1.52 12.49
C HIS A 42 3.28 0.03 12.35
N ALA A 43 2.04 -0.34 12.64
CA ALA A 43 1.55 -1.70 12.54
C ALA A 43 0.82 -1.94 11.21
N VAL A 44 0.05 -0.96 10.75
CA VAL A 44 -0.74 -1.03 9.51
C VAL A 44 -0.55 0.25 8.70
N VAL A 45 -0.15 0.09 7.44
CA VAL A 45 -0.01 1.19 6.49
C VAL A 45 -0.86 0.96 5.25
N LEU A 46 -1.19 2.03 4.54
CA LEU A 46 -1.98 2.00 3.30
C LEU A 46 -1.09 2.35 2.11
N VAL A 47 -1.13 1.53 1.06
CA VAL A 47 -0.44 1.80 -0.20
C VAL A 47 -1.47 1.92 -1.30
N VAL A 48 -1.59 3.11 -1.91
CA VAL A 48 -2.47 3.35 -3.05
C VAL A 48 -1.67 3.11 -4.33
N THR A 49 -2.19 2.26 -5.22
CA THR A 49 -1.56 1.88 -6.50
C THR A 49 -2.35 2.38 -7.70
N GLY A 50 -3.58 2.86 -7.46
CA GLY A 50 -4.57 3.17 -8.48
C GLY A 50 -5.38 1.95 -8.91
N LYS A 51 -6.61 2.18 -9.37
CA LYS A 51 -7.53 1.10 -9.80
C LYS A 51 -7.18 0.49 -11.16
N GLY A 52 -6.33 1.15 -11.95
CA GLY A 52 -5.96 0.73 -13.30
C GLY A 52 -7.00 1.08 -14.39
N GLY A 53 -7.91 2.02 -14.13
CA GLY A 53 -8.90 2.53 -15.10
C GLY A 53 -8.34 3.62 -16.01
N GLY A 54 -8.79 3.63 -17.28
CA GLY A 54 -8.15 4.32 -18.41
C GLY A 54 -7.95 5.82 -18.26
N GLY A 55 -6.70 6.23 -18.04
CA GLY A 55 -6.24 7.51 -18.56
C GLY A 55 -6.24 7.46 -20.09
N GLY A 56 -6.40 8.62 -20.74
CA GLY A 56 -6.53 8.76 -22.20
C GLY A 56 -5.34 8.30 -23.03
N ASP A 57 -4.34 7.64 -22.43
CA ASP A 57 -3.22 7.01 -23.11
C ASP A 57 -3.54 5.52 -23.39
N PRO A 58 -3.80 5.15 -24.65
CA PRO A 58 -4.08 3.77 -25.04
C PRO A 58 -2.87 2.83 -24.93
N TYR A 59 -1.66 3.35 -24.78
CA TYR A 59 -0.42 2.58 -24.64
C TYR A 59 0.05 2.44 -23.19
N ALA A 60 -0.55 3.18 -22.26
CA ALA A 60 -0.24 3.01 -20.84
C ALA A 60 -0.70 1.63 -20.37
N GLU A 61 0.25 0.79 -19.94
CA GLU A 61 -0.04 -0.51 -19.35
C GLU A 61 -0.95 -0.32 -18.12
N ARG A 62 -2.20 -0.73 -18.27
CA ARG A 62 -3.24 -0.44 -17.28
C ARG A 62 -2.99 -1.24 -16.01
N GLY A 63 -2.98 -0.56 -14.87
CA GLY A 63 -2.91 -1.21 -13.55
C GLY A 63 -1.61 -1.99 -13.30
N VAL A 64 -0.49 -1.56 -13.88
CA VAL A 64 0.84 -2.15 -13.62
C VAL A 64 1.12 -2.21 -12.14
N LEU A 65 1.05 -1.07 -11.43
CA LEU A 65 1.37 -1.02 -10.00
C LEU A 65 0.42 -1.88 -9.16
N ARG A 66 -0.87 -1.95 -9.52
CA ARG A 66 -1.84 -2.84 -8.88
C ARG A 66 -1.42 -4.31 -8.93
N ARG A 67 -0.75 -4.73 -10.01
CA ARG A 67 -0.19 -6.09 -10.16
C ARG A 67 1.21 -6.23 -9.56
N SER A 68 2.07 -5.22 -9.73
CA SER A 68 3.46 -5.26 -9.32
C SER A 68 3.65 -5.18 -7.82
N VAL A 69 2.89 -4.34 -7.11
CA VAL A 69 3.08 -4.13 -5.67
C VAL A 69 2.89 -5.42 -4.85
N PRO A 70 1.82 -6.23 -5.04
CA PRO A 70 1.70 -7.52 -4.37
C PRO A 70 2.91 -8.45 -4.59
N HIS A 71 3.48 -8.44 -5.80
CA HIS A 71 4.67 -9.22 -6.12
C HIS A 71 5.92 -8.69 -5.38
N TRP A 72 6.15 -7.38 -5.39
CA TRP A 72 7.29 -6.76 -4.69
C TRP A 72 7.27 -7.03 -3.19
N LEU A 73 6.10 -7.01 -2.55
CA LEU A 73 5.95 -7.30 -1.12
C LEU A 73 6.39 -8.72 -0.75
N GLN A 74 6.48 -9.63 -1.72
CA GLN A 74 6.93 -11.01 -1.54
C GLN A 74 8.43 -11.20 -1.84
N LEU A 75 9.11 -10.20 -2.40
CA LEU A 75 10.54 -10.27 -2.70
C LEU A 75 11.40 -10.22 -1.43
N PRO A 76 12.63 -10.79 -1.45
CA PRO A 76 13.51 -10.86 -0.28
C PRO A 76 13.78 -9.52 0.41
N GLU A 77 13.72 -8.41 -0.32
CA GLU A 77 13.92 -7.07 0.21
C GLU A 77 12.78 -6.62 1.16
N LEU A 78 11.52 -6.92 0.82
CA LEU A 78 10.35 -6.43 1.56
C LEU A 78 9.68 -7.51 2.42
N ARG A 79 9.79 -8.78 2.03
CA ARG A 79 9.21 -9.92 2.74
C ARG A 79 9.57 -9.98 4.24
N PRO A 80 10.79 -9.61 4.69
CA PRO A 80 11.12 -9.56 6.11
C PRO A 80 10.38 -8.45 6.88
N LEU A 81 9.90 -7.41 6.20
CA LEU A 81 9.19 -6.28 6.80
C LEU A 81 7.68 -6.54 6.90
N VAL A 82 7.14 -7.41 6.06
CA VAL A 82 5.69 -7.58 5.85
C VAL A 82 5.19 -8.85 6.52
N VAL A 83 4.15 -8.72 7.34
CA VAL A 83 3.40 -9.86 7.91
C VAL A 83 2.36 -10.37 6.92
N GLY A 84 1.73 -9.46 6.18
CA GLY A 84 0.74 -9.76 5.16
C GLY A 84 0.12 -8.48 4.62
N PHE A 85 -0.67 -8.61 3.56
CA PHE A 85 -1.41 -7.50 2.96
C PHE A 85 -2.78 -7.97 2.47
N GLU A 86 -3.72 -7.04 2.36
CA GLU A 86 -5.08 -7.28 1.88
C GLU A 86 -5.60 -6.05 1.13
N GLU A 87 -6.62 -6.23 0.28
CA GLU A 87 -7.30 -5.12 -0.38
C GLU A 87 -7.87 -4.13 0.64
N ALA A 88 -7.70 -2.84 0.38
CA ALA A 88 -8.25 -1.80 1.23
C ALA A 88 -9.79 -1.78 1.16
N ALA A 89 -10.43 -1.25 2.20
CA ALA A 89 -11.87 -1.01 2.15
C ALA A 89 -12.21 0.03 1.06
N HIS A 90 -13.46 0.04 0.58
CA HIS A 90 -13.88 0.95 -0.50
C HIS A 90 -13.56 2.44 -0.21
N HIS A 91 -13.77 2.89 1.03
CA HIS A 91 -13.48 4.26 1.47
C HIS A 91 -11.97 4.60 1.55
N HIS A 92 -11.10 3.59 1.51
CA HIS A 92 -9.64 3.74 1.45
C HIS A 92 -9.06 3.36 0.07
N GLY A 93 -9.91 3.29 -0.96
CA GLY A 93 -9.49 3.07 -2.35
C GLY A 93 -9.90 1.74 -2.96
N GLY A 94 -10.44 0.80 -2.16
CA GLY A 94 -10.87 -0.52 -2.65
C GLY A 94 -9.73 -1.25 -3.38
N GLY A 95 -10.06 -1.91 -4.48
CA GLY A 95 -9.09 -2.59 -5.35
C GLY A 95 -7.98 -1.74 -5.95
N GLY A 96 -7.93 -0.43 -5.69
CA GLY A 96 -6.79 0.43 -6.02
C GLY A 96 -5.78 0.62 -4.90
N ALA A 97 -6.00 0.03 -3.72
CA ALA A 97 -5.14 0.22 -2.56
C ALA A 97 -5.04 -1.05 -1.70
N LEU A 98 -3.97 -1.14 -0.92
CA LEU A 98 -3.67 -2.28 -0.05
C LEU A 98 -3.39 -1.83 1.37
N TYR A 99 -4.00 -2.50 2.34
CA TYR A 99 -3.47 -2.47 3.70
C TYR A 99 -2.27 -3.41 3.79
N ILE A 100 -1.18 -2.92 4.36
CA ILE A 100 0.03 -3.70 4.60
C ILE A 100 0.27 -3.75 6.10
N ARG A 101 0.35 -4.96 6.63
CA ARG A 101 0.70 -5.21 8.03
C ARG A 101 2.21 -5.38 8.16
N LEU A 102 2.82 -4.54 8.98
CA LEU A 102 4.26 -4.55 9.19
C LEU A 102 4.65 -5.45 10.36
N ARG A 103 5.82 -6.05 10.25
CA ARG A 103 6.46 -6.78 11.34
C ARG A 103 7.06 -5.77 12.31
N ARG A 104 6.68 -5.87 13.59
CA ARG A 104 7.27 -5.04 14.65
C ARG A 104 8.79 -5.18 14.69
N ARG A 105 9.44 -4.13 15.19
CA ARG A 105 10.88 -4.17 15.45
C ARG A 105 11.18 -5.07 16.62
#